data_AF-A0AAN4ZEL4-F1
#
_entry.id   AF-A0AAN4ZEL4-F1
#
_cell.length_a   1.000
_cell.length_b   1.000
_cell.length_c   1.000
_cell.angle_alpha   90.00
_cell.angle_beta   90.00
_cell.angle_gamma   90.00
#
_symmetry.space_group_name_H-M   'P 1'
#
loop_
_entity.id
_entity.type
_entity.pdbx_description
1 polymer ?
#
loop_
_entity_poly.entity_id
_entity_poly.type
_entity_poly.pdbx_seq_one_letter_code
_entity_poly.pdbx_strand_id
1 'polypeptide(L)'
;MHSNMQQLNTFAGAGQPTLVTYRILNEDDFVAVKELGNRCLPQRYHDDYWLGLVTSPDTYTTFGLFDVHQDNLIGVVSVLMDVREYMSIE
;
A
#
# COMPACT_ATOMS: atom_id res chain seq x y z
N MET A 1 23.74 -12.04 27.50
CA MET A 1 23.19 -10.91 26.71
C MET A 1 21.81 -11.33 26.25
N HIS A 2 20.77 -11.01 27.03
CA HIS A 2 19.39 -11.31 26.68
C HIS A 2 18.80 -10.08 25.97
N SER A 3 18.43 -10.27 24.71
CA SER A 3 17.81 -9.25 23.88
C SER A 3 16.39 -8.96 24.38
N ASN A 4 16.14 -7.74 24.85
CA ASN A 4 14.82 -7.24 25.19
C ASN A 4 14.06 -6.94 23.89
N MET A 5 13.44 -7.97 23.29
CA MET A 5 12.29 -7.74 22.43
C MET A 5 11.11 -7.43 23.34
N GLN A 6 10.82 -6.14 23.53
CA GLN A 6 9.53 -5.72 24.05
C GLN A 6 8.45 -6.19 23.09
N GLN A 7 7.74 -7.24 23.47
CA GLN A 7 6.46 -7.60 22.89
C GLN A 7 5.50 -6.43 23.12
N LEU A 8 5.18 -5.70 22.04
CA LEU A 8 4.04 -4.80 22.00
C LEU A 8 2.78 -5.67 22.06
N ASN A 9 2.36 -5.98 23.29
CA ASN A 9 1.01 -6.45 23.56
C ASN A 9 0.07 -5.28 23.27
N THR A 10 -0.71 -5.36 22.19
CA THR A 10 -1.81 -4.42 22.00
C THR A 10 -3.03 -5.09 21.39
N PHE A 11 -4.13 -4.97 22.15
CA PHE A 11 -5.53 -5.25 21.84
C PHE A 11 -5.99 -6.72 21.80
N ALA A 12 -6.41 -7.19 22.98
CA ALA A 12 -7.35 -8.29 23.13
C ALA A 12 -8.66 -7.95 22.40
N GLY A 13 -8.82 -8.51 21.18
CA GLY A 13 -10.02 -8.33 20.34
C GLY A 13 -9.76 -8.46 18.84
N ALA A 14 -8.51 -8.26 18.38
CA ALA A 14 -8.13 -8.51 17.00
C ALA A 14 -7.61 -9.95 16.86
N GLY A 15 -7.95 -10.64 15.77
CA GLY A 15 -7.35 -11.93 15.44
C GLY A 15 -5.82 -11.86 15.42
N GLN A 16 -5.14 -13.01 15.43
CA GLN A 16 -3.68 -13.03 15.32
C GLN A 16 -3.23 -12.13 14.15
N PRO A 17 -2.25 -11.23 14.37
CA PRO A 17 -1.79 -10.34 13.31
C PRO A 17 -1.29 -11.19 12.14
N THR A 18 -1.86 -10.94 10.96
CA THR A 18 -1.41 -11.58 9.72
C THR A 18 0.05 -11.22 9.48
N LEU A 19 0.87 -12.23 9.19
CA LEU A 19 2.25 -12.00 8.75
C LEU A 19 2.20 -11.40 7.35
N VAL A 20 2.86 -10.25 7.19
CA VAL A 20 2.88 -9.50 5.93
C VAL A 20 4.31 -9.36 5.41
N THR A 21 4.49 -9.49 4.10
CA THR A 21 5.66 -8.96 3.39
C THR A 21 5.32 -7.63 2.76
N TYR A 22 6.34 -6.85 2.39
CA TYR A 22 6.14 -5.62 1.64
C TYR A 22 7.13 -5.54 0.47
N ARG A 23 6.69 -4.93 -0.62
CA ARG A 23 7.54 -4.58 -1.76
C ARG A 23 7.03 -3.34 -2.47
N ILE A 24 7.90 -2.72 -3.27
CA ILE A 24 7.50 -1.67 -4.19
C ILE A 24 6.54 -2.29 -5.23
N LEU A 25 5.48 -1.54 -5.55
CA LEU A 25 4.51 -1.94 -6.58
C LEU A 25 5.05 -1.66 -7.98
N ASN A 26 4.57 -2.43 -8.96
CA ASN A 26 4.87 -2.23 -10.36
C ASN A 26 3.59 -2.33 -11.22
N GLU A 27 3.72 -2.16 -12.54
CA GLU A 27 2.59 -2.16 -13.46
C GLU A 27 1.71 -3.44 -13.37
N ASP A 28 2.30 -4.59 -13.07
CA ASP A 28 1.56 -5.86 -12.93
C ASP A 28 0.56 -5.82 -11.75
N ASP A 29 0.79 -4.94 -10.76
CA ASP A 29 -0.06 -4.79 -9.58
C ASP A 29 -1.28 -3.89 -9.81
N PHE A 30 -1.38 -3.22 -10.97
CA PHE A 30 -2.42 -2.22 -11.26
C PHE A 30 -3.84 -2.69 -10.91
N VAL A 31 -4.20 -3.90 -11.35
CA VAL A 31 -5.55 -4.45 -11.14
C VAL A 31 -5.81 -4.66 -9.66
N ALA A 32 -4.86 -5.26 -8.93
CA ALA A 32 -4.99 -5.54 -7.51
C ALA A 32 -5.12 -4.25 -6.67
N VAL A 33 -4.34 -3.21 -7.01
CA VAL A 33 -4.41 -1.90 -6.35
C VAL A 33 -5.76 -1.24 -6.58
N LYS A 34 -6.23 -1.21 -7.84
CA LYS A 34 -7.53 -0.63 -8.19
C LYS A 34 -8.68 -1.36 -7.49
N GLU A 35 -8.66 -2.68 -7.45
CA GLU A 35 -9.68 -3.48 -6.76
C GLU A 35 -9.69 -3.22 -5.25
N LEU A 36 -8.51 -3.21 -4.61
CA LEU A 36 -8.38 -2.91 -3.19
C LEU A 36 -8.87 -1.49 -2.89
N GLY A 37 -8.42 -0.51 -3.66
CA GLY A 37 -8.83 0.89 -3.53
C GLY A 37 -10.34 1.09 -3.66
N ASN A 38 -10.98 0.44 -4.63
CA ASN A 38 -12.43 0.49 -4.82
C ASN A 38 -13.23 -0.13 -3.67
N ARG A 39 -12.64 -1.02 -2.87
CA ARG A 39 -13.27 -1.57 -1.65
C ARG A 39 -13.05 -0.68 -0.43
N CYS A 40 -11.90 -0.02 -0.34
CA CYS A 40 -11.46 0.70 0.85
C CYS A 40 -11.81 2.20 0.82
N LEU A 41 -11.89 2.82 -0.35
CA LEU A 41 -12.13 4.25 -0.49
C LEU A 41 -13.59 4.55 -0.85
N PRO A 42 -14.16 5.65 -0.31
CA PRO A 42 -15.57 6.00 -0.53
C PRO A 42 -15.85 6.53 -1.94
N GLN A 43 -14.82 6.98 -2.66
CA GLN A 43 -14.93 7.54 -4.01
C GLN A 43 -14.19 6.70 -5.03
N ARG A 44 -14.70 6.69 -6.26
CA ARG A 44 -14.04 6.04 -7.40
C ARG A 44 -13.08 7.02 -8.05
N TYR A 45 -11.86 6.55 -8.29
CA TYR A 45 -10.83 7.28 -9.01
C TYR A 45 -10.70 6.73 -10.44
N HIS A 46 -10.27 7.58 -11.36
CA HIS A 46 -9.94 7.19 -12.73
C HIS A 46 -8.74 6.23 -12.76
N ASP A 47 -8.64 5.45 -13.85
CA ASP A 47 -7.58 4.46 -14.02
C ASP A 47 -6.18 5.08 -13.96
N ASP A 48 -6.02 6.31 -14.45
CA ASP A 48 -4.76 7.06 -14.41
C ASP A 48 -4.24 7.28 -12.99
N TYR A 49 -5.14 7.46 -12.01
CA TYR A 49 -4.73 7.60 -10.62
C TYR A 49 -4.08 6.31 -10.12
N TRP A 50 -4.71 5.16 -10.36
CA TRP A 50 -4.21 3.86 -9.93
C TRP A 50 -2.93 3.47 -10.68
N LEU A 51 -2.86 3.78 -11.97
CA LEU A 51 -1.69 3.55 -12.80
C LEU A 51 -0.50 4.38 -12.29
N GLY A 52 -0.72 5.66 -11.99
CA GLY A 52 0.32 6.54 -11.44
C GLY A 52 0.94 6.00 -10.14
N LEU A 53 0.12 5.38 -9.26
CA LEU A 53 0.64 4.78 -8.02
C LEU A 53 1.64 3.66 -8.25
N VAL A 54 1.57 2.96 -9.40
CA VAL A 54 2.41 1.78 -9.69
C VAL A 54 3.46 2.02 -10.78
N THR A 55 3.34 3.08 -11.57
CA THR A 55 4.28 3.37 -12.69
C THR A 55 5.09 4.65 -12.53
N SER A 56 4.78 5.52 -11.57
CA SER A 56 5.43 6.84 -11.45
C SER A 56 6.28 6.95 -10.19
N PRO A 57 7.45 6.29 -10.12
CA PRO A 57 8.30 6.29 -8.92
C PRO A 57 8.87 7.68 -8.56
N ASP A 58 8.96 8.58 -9.55
CA ASP A 58 9.42 9.95 -9.34
C ASP A 58 8.36 10.83 -8.64
N THR A 59 7.07 10.52 -8.87
CA THR A 59 5.94 11.21 -8.27
C THR A 59 5.49 10.53 -6.97
N TYR A 60 5.43 9.19 -6.95
CA TYR A 60 4.98 8.38 -5.82
C TYR A 60 6.01 7.34 -5.41
N THR A 61 6.26 7.22 -4.10
CA THR A 61 6.86 6.00 -3.54
C THR A 61 5.75 5.15 -2.95
N THR A 62 5.41 4.05 -3.63
CA THR A 62 4.29 3.18 -3.25
C THR A 62 4.76 1.78 -2.87
N PHE A 63 4.33 1.32 -1.69
CA PHE A 63 4.55 -0.02 -1.17
C PHE A 63 3.24 -0.79 -1.08
N GLY A 64 3.26 -2.02 -1.57
CA GLY A 64 2.22 -3.01 -1.32
C GLY A 64 2.54 -3.86 -0.10
N LEU A 65 1.50 -4.21 0.66
CA LEU A 65 1.53 -5.15 1.77
C LEU A 65 0.86 -6.46 1.29
N PHE A 66 1.59 -7.56 1.36
CA PHE A 66 1.16 -8.85 0.85
C PHE A 66 1.04 -9.87 1.98
N ASP A 67 0.01 -10.70 1.94
CA ASP A 67 -0.11 -11.86 2.82
C ASP A 67 1.00 -12.87 2.50
N VAL A 68 1.78 -13.27 3.51
CA VAL A 68 2.94 -14.16 3.35
C VAL A 68 2.58 -15.53 2.76
N HIS A 69 1.34 -15.98 2.88
CA HIS A 69 0.91 -17.31 2.45
C HIS A 69 0.27 -17.32 1.07
N GLN A 70 -0.36 -16.22 0.66
CA GLN A 70 -1.17 -16.18 -0.57
C GLN A 70 -0.66 -15.20 -1.62
N ASP A 71 0.38 -14.42 -1.30
CA ASP A 71 0.88 -13.31 -2.14
C ASP A 71 -0.23 -12.35 -2.60
N ASN A 72 -1.28 -12.26 -1.79
CA ASN A 72 -2.44 -11.41 -2.04
C ASN A 72 -2.15 -10.01 -1.48
N LEU A 73 -2.42 -8.99 -2.29
CA LEU A 73 -2.32 -7.59 -1.86
C LEU A 73 -3.44 -7.28 -0.84
N ILE A 74 -3.04 -6.96 0.39
CA ILE A 74 -3.96 -6.66 1.50
C ILE A 74 -3.91 -5.20 1.95
N GLY A 75 -2.91 -4.44 1.51
CA GLY A 75 -2.76 -3.04 1.86
C GLY A 75 -1.82 -2.31 0.91
N VAL A 76 -1.99 -1.00 0.79
CA VAL A 76 -1.13 -0.12 -0.01
C VAL A 76 -0.82 1.13 0.81
N VAL A 77 0.45 1.51 0.83
CA VAL A 77 0.91 2.80 1.37
C VAL A 77 1.61 3.54 0.25
N SER A 78 1.11 4.72 -0.11
CA SER A 78 1.74 5.58 -1.11
C SER A 78 2.09 6.93 -0.50
N VAL A 79 3.29 7.41 -0.82
CA VAL A 79 3.79 8.73 -0.43
C VAL A 79 4.02 9.53 -1.71
N LEU A 80 3.37 10.70 -1.81
CA LEU A 80 3.61 11.66 -2.88
C LEU A 80 4.92 12.41 -2.58
N MET A 81 5.91 12.27 -3.46
CA MET A 81 7.29 12.76 -3.25
C MET A 81 7.49 14.19 -3.76
N ASP A 82 6.85 14.57 -4.88
CA ASP A 82 6.82 15.96 -5.35
C ASP A 82 5.37 16.42 -5.57
N VAL A 83 4.90 17.28 -4.67
CA VAL A 83 3.56 17.87 -4.73
C VAL A 83 3.41 18.83 -5.90
N ARG A 84 4.51 19.42 -6.41
CA ARG A 84 4.46 20.42 -7.49
C ARG A 84 4.10 19.81 -8.84
N GLU A 85 4.48 18.55 -9.08
CA GLU A 85 4.07 17.81 -10.28
C GLU A 85 2.59 17.41 -10.23
N TYR A 86 2.03 17.17 -9.04
CA TYR A 86 0.63 16.81 -8.88
C TYR A 86 -0.32 18.03 -8.88
N MET A 87 0.15 19.17 -8.39
CA MET A 87 -0.65 20.41 -8.26
C MET A 87 -0.54 21.36 -9.45
N SER A 88 0.28 21.05 -10.46
CA SER A 88 0.45 21.89 -11.67
C SER A 88 -0.64 21.71 -12.73
N ILE A 89 -1.74 21.04 -12.37
CA ILE A 89 -2.96 20.99 -13.16
C ILE A 89 -3.75 22.28 -12.84
N GLU A 90 -3.61 23.28 -13.71
CA GLU A 90 -4.49 24.47 -13.78
C GLU A 90 -5.93 24.11 -14.18
#